data_AF-A0A7W1SHW4-F1
#
_entry.id   AF-A0A7W1SHW4-F1
#
_cell.length_a   1.000
_cell.length_b   1.000
_cell.length_c   1.000
_cell.angle_alpha   90.00
_cell.angle_beta   90.00
_cell.angle_gamma   90.00
#
_symmetry.space_group_name_H-M   'P 1'
#
loop_
_entity.id
_entity.type
_entity.pdbx_description
1 polymer ?
#
loop_
_entity_poly.entity_id
_entity_poly.type
_entity_poly.pdbx_seq_one_letter_code
_entity_poly.pdbx_strand_id
1 'polypeptide(L)' 'MSLPRFFGRRTPYTTIGISRVPCVRCGEASVHQWQACANGRRYVALCLACDIAVNELVLRFLKVPGWRQLMRWYRRHA' A
#
# COMPACT_ATOMS: atom_id res chain seq x y z
N MET A 1 1.11 8.13 29.22
CA MET A 1 0.72 7.35 28.02
C MET A 1 1.74 7.60 26.93
N SER A 2 2.46 6.57 26.48
CA SER A 2 3.40 6.70 25.36
C SER A 2 2.62 6.76 24.05
N LEU A 3 2.96 7.69 23.16
CA LEU A 3 2.34 7.80 21.84
C LEU A 3 2.54 6.50 21.04
N PRO A 4 1.58 6.11 20.19
CA PRO A 4 1.75 4.97 19.29
C PRO A 4 2.93 5.20 18.35
N ARG A 5 3.76 4.16 18.17
CA ARG A 5 4.89 4.20 17.24
C ARG A 5 4.36 4.03 15.81
N PHE A 6 4.32 5.13 15.05
CA PHE A 6 3.99 5.08 13.62
C PHE A 6 5.05 4.29 12.82
N PHE A 7 4.61 3.58 11.79
CA PHE A 7 5.47 2.70 10.98
C PHE A 7 5.67 3.25 9.56
N GLY A 8 6.90 3.26 9.06
CA GLY A 8 7.24 3.72 7.71
C GLY A 8 7.80 5.14 7.60
N ARG A 9 7.88 5.67 6.38
CA ARG A 9 8.54 6.95 6.08
C ARG A 9 7.57 8.13 6.04
N ARG A 10 8.07 9.32 6.36
CA ARG A 10 7.31 10.59 6.19
C ARG A 10 7.19 11.02 4.74
N THR A 11 8.20 10.71 3.94
CA THR A 11 8.27 11.06 2.53
C THR A 11 8.08 9.82 1.66
N PRO A 12 7.52 9.98 0.44
CA PRO A 12 7.42 8.87 -0.50
C PRO A 12 8.78 8.23 -0.80
N TYR A 13 8.76 6.94 -1.13
CA TYR A 13 9.90 6.26 -1.70
C TYR A 13 10.07 6.68 -3.17
N THR A 14 11.33 6.75 -3.61
CA THR A 14 11.66 6.84 -5.04
C THR A 14 11.55 5.45 -5.66
N THR A 15 11.47 5.37 -6.99
CA THR A 15 11.43 4.08 -7.73
C THR A 15 12.62 3.18 -7.40
N ILE A 16 13.83 3.75 -7.32
CA ILE A 16 15.03 3.00 -6.93
C ILE A 16 15.04 2.71 -5.43
N GLY A 17 14.52 3.63 -4.61
CA GLY A 17 14.50 3.50 -3.17
C GLY A 17 13.57 2.40 -2.68
N ILE A 18 12.43 2.18 -3.36
CA ILE A 18 11.42 1.23 -2.91
C ILE A 18 11.83 -0.23 -3.13
N SER A 19 12.59 -0.52 -4.19
CA SER A 19 13.05 -1.88 -4.49
C SER A 19 14.02 -2.44 -3.44
N ARG A 20 14.60 -1.57 -2.60
CA ARG A 20 15.49 -1.95 -1.47
C ARG A 20 14.73 -2.16 -0.16
N VAL A 21 13.41 -1.99 -0.15
CA VAL A 21 12.59 -2.04 1.06
C VAL A 21 11.67 -3.27 0.98
N PRO A 22 11.76 -4.20 1.93
CA PRO A 22 10.85 -5.34 2.00
C PRO A 22 9.40 -4.91 2.15
N CYS A 23 8.48 -5.69 1.58
CA CYS A 23 7.05 -5.51 1.73
C CYS A 23 6.69 -5.59 3.21
N VAL A 24 5.96 -4.60 3.73
CA VAL A 24 5.60 -4.54 5.16
C VAL A 24 4.75 -5.74 5.61
N ARG A 25 3.99 -6.36 4.69
CA ARG A 25 3.10 -7.47 5.01
C ARG A 25 3.77 -8.83 4.91
N CYS A 26 4.61 -9.06 3.90
CA CYS A 26 5.11 -10.41 3.58
C CYS A 26 6.62 -10.50 3.35
N GLY A 27 7.37 -9.40 3.42
CA GLY A 27 8.83 -9.41 3.25
C GLY A 27 9.35 -9.47 1.80
N GLU A 28 8.49 -9.77 0.82
CA GLU A 28 8.86 -9.77 -0.60
C GLU A 28 9.35 -8.41 -1.12
N ALA A 29 10.02 -8.41 -2.28
CA ALA A 29 10.48 -7.18 -2.91
C ALA A 29 9.31 -6.21 -3.21
N SER A 30 9.46 -4.95 -2.78
CA SER A 30 8.42 -3.95 -2.95
C SER A 30 8.55 -3.17 -4.25
N VAL A 31 7.40 -2.82 -4.81
CA VAL A 31 7.27 -2.00 -6.03
C VAL A 31 6.23 -0.89 -5.89
N HIS A 32 5.36 -0.97 -4.88
CA HIS A 32 4.36 0.05 -4.57
C HIS A 32 4.50 0.56 -3.15
N GLN A 33 3.92 1.73 -2.90
CA GLN A 33 3.84 2.33 -1.58
C GLN A 33 2.41 2.70 -1.24
N TRP A 34 2.04 2.50 0.01
CA TRP A 34 0.70 2.81 0.53
C TRP A 34 0.80 3.75 1.73
N GLN A 35 -0.25 4.54 1.97
CA GLN A 35 -0.35 5.45 3.11
C GLN A 35 -1.71 5.31 3.77
N ALA A 36 -1.73 5.35 5.10
CA ALA A 36 -2.96 5.44 5.89
C ALA A 36 -2.90 6.64 6.85
N CYS A 37 -3.98 7.42 6.92
CA CYS A 37 -4.07 8.59 7.80
C CYS A 37 -3.83 8.25 9.27
N ALA A 38 -4.39 7.13 9.75
CA ALA A 38 -4.24 6.66 11.12
C ALA A 38 -2.80 6.23 11.47
N ASN A 39 -1.98 5.88 10.47
CA ASN A 39 -0.56 5.57 10.66
C ASN A 39 0.31 6.84 10.57
N GLY A 40 -0.19 7.98 11.08
CA GLY A 40 0.54 9.25 11.05
C GLY A 40 0.97 9.69 9.65
N ARG A 41 0.15 9.36 8.63
CA ARG A 41 0.42 9.62 7.20
C ARG A 41 1.79 9.10 6.73
N ARG A 42 2.24 7.96 7.27
CA ARG A 42 3.49 7.32 6.84
C ARG A 42 3.30 6.44 5.60
N TYR A 43 4.28 6.47 4.73
CA TYR A 43 4.42 5.61 3.56
C TYR A 43 5.06 4.27 3.96
N VAL A 44 4.39 3.18 3.60
CA VAL A 44 4.87 1.81 3.76
C VAL A 44 5.06 1.17 2.38
N ALA A 45 6.02 0.26 2.26
CA ALA A 45 6.31 -0.42 1.01
C ALA A 45 5.52 -1.73 0.90
N LEU A 46 5.01 -2.03 -0.29
CA LEU A 46 4.24 -3.23 -0.62
C LEU A 46 4.77 -3.87 -1.91
N CYS A 47 4.79 -5.21 -1.93
CA CYS A 47 4.87 -5.96 -3.17
C CYS A 47 3.53 -5.87 -3.93
N LEU A 48 3.55 -6.18 -5.23
CA LEU A 48 2.38 -6.12 -6.11
C LEU A 48 1.18 -6.93 -5.55
N ALA A 49 1.41 -8.15 -5.07
CA ALA A 49 0.33 -9.00 -4.55
C ALA A 49 -0.34 -8.39 -3.30
N CYS A 50 0.43 -7.78 -2.40
CA CYS A 50 -0.11 -7.13 -1.21
C CYS A 50 -0.77 -5.79 -1.53
N ASP A 51 -0.28 -5.07 -2.54
CA ASP A 51 -0.91 -3.86 -3.05
C ASP A 51 -2.30 -4.14 -3.66
N ILE A 52 -2.41 -5.16 -4.51
CA ILE A 52 -3.70 -5.63 -5.05
C ILE A 52 -4.69 -5.94 -3.91
N ALA A 53 -4.23 -6.64 -2.88
CA ALA A 53 -5.05 -7.01 -1.73
C ALA A 53 -5.56 -5.80 -0.94
N VAL A 54 -4.69 -4.80 -0.68
CA VAL A 54 -5.12 -3.59 0.06
C VAL A 54 -6.06 -2.73 -0.77
N ASN A 55 -5.80 -2.57 -2.08
CA ASN A 55 -6.67 -1.83 -2.98
C ASN A 55 -8.07 -2.46 -3.05
N GLU A 56 -8.16 -3.78 -3.20
CA GLU A 56 -9.44 -4.49 -3.19
C GLU A 56 -10.19 -4.31 -1.88
N LEU A 57 -9.49 -4.43 -0.74
CA LEU A 57 -10.06 -4.24 0.58
C LEU A 57 -10.63 -2.82 0.75
N VAL A 58 -9.85 -1.80 0.39
CA VAL A 58 -10.23 -0.39 0.57
C VAL A 58 -11.39 -0.01 -0.34
N LEU A 59 -11.33 -0.38 -1.62
CA LEU A 59 -12.42 -0.06 -2.55
C LEU A 59 -13.74 -0.73 -2.14
N ARG A 60 -13.67 -1.99 -1.66
CA ARG A 60 -14.84 -2.70 -1.12
C ARG A 60 -15.36 -2.05 0.15
N PHE A 61 -14.48 -1.68 1.09
CA PHE A 61 -14.84 -1.06 2.36
C PHE A 61 -15.55 0.30 2.15
N LEU A 62 -15.03 1.11 1.23
CA LEU A 62 -15.59 2.40 0.85
C LEU A 62 -16.86 2.30 -0.01
N LYS A 63 -17.27 1.08 -0.41
CA LYS A 63 -18.38 0.82 -1.32
C LYS A 63 -18.26 1.62 -2.63
N VAL A 64 -17.04 1.72 -3.17
CA VAL A 64 -16.81 2.44 -4.43
C VAL A 64 -17.65 1.80 -5.55
N PRO A 65 -18.49 2.58 -6.26
CA PRO A 65 -19.25 2.07 -7.40
C PRO A 65 -18.31 1.46 -8.44
N GLY A 66 -18.61 0.23 -8.87
CA GLY A 66 -17.82 -0.45 -9.89
C GLY A 66 -16.41 -0.89 -9.43
N TRP A 67 -16.15 -1.05 -8.12
CA TRP A 67 -14.83 -1.45 -7.62
C TRP A 67 -14.29 -2.75 -8.26
N ARG A 68 -15.17 -3.68 -8.66
CA ARG A 68 -14.76 -4.91 -9.36
C ARG A 68 -14.17 -4.62 -10.74
N GLN A 69 -14.74 -3.66 -11.48
CA GLN A 69 -14.23 -3.20 -12.76
C GLN A 69 -12.86 -2.55 -12.58
N LEU A 70 -12.72 -1.68 -11.58
CA LEU A 70 -11.45 -1.03 -11.22
C LEU A 70 -10.37 -2.07 -10.90
N MET A 71 -10.67 -3.06 -10.06
CA MET A 71 -9.71 -4.12 -9.72
C MET A 71 -9.35 -5.00 -10.93
N ARG A 72 -10.29 -5.28 -11.85
CA ARG A 72 -9.98 -6.00 -13.09
C ARG A 72 -9.05 -5.20 -14.00
N TRP A 73 -9.22 -3.88 -14.09
CA TRP A 73 -8.31 -3.02 -14.84
C TRP A 73 -6.94 -2.97 -14.16
N TYR A 74 -6.90 -2.75 -12.85
CA TYR A 74 -5.68 -2.65 -12.06
C TYR A 74 -4.81 -3.91 -12.19
N ARG A 75 -5.39 -5.10 -12.01
CA ARG A 75 -4.65 -6.38 -12.14
C ARG A 75 -4.01 -6.63 -13.52
N ARG A 76 -4.44 -5.90 -14.57
CA ARG A 76 -3.85 -6.02 -15.92
C ARG A 76 -2.76 -4.98 -16.23
N HIS A 77 -2.66 -3.93 -15.42
CA HIS A 77 -1.79 -2.77 -15.69
C HIS A 77 -0.89 -2.39 -14.52
N ALA A 78 -0.89 -3.18 -13.45
CA ALA A 78 -0.07 -2.97 -12.25
C ALA A 78 1.32 -3.60 -12.37
#